data_AF-A0A0C1RR62-F1
#
_entry.id   AF-A0A0C1RR62-F1
#
_cell.length_a   1.000
_cell.length_b   1.000
_cell.length_c   1.000
_cell.angle_alpha   90.00
_cell.angle_beta   90.00
_cell.angle_gamma   90.00
#
_symmetry.space_group_name_H-M   'P 1'
#
loop_
_entity.id
_entity.type
_entity.pdbx_description
1 polymer ?
#
loop_
_entity_poly.entity_id
_entity_poly.type
_entity_poly.pdbx_seq_one_letter_code
_entity_poly.pdbx_strand_id
1 'polypeptide(L)'
;MRFDLYAEEALYGPQGFYTQHGRAGTQGGDFITSPETSTLFGGCVASYLDQVWHELKCPDPFVVVEAGSGIGSLCRDIFLSIQDCADALRYVMIERSDHQRETAFARVTESCFIDREEIPVAALKDLPVGPFVGVVLANELLDNLPPRVVRKAAEGWLELHVENGNEAWQPAENSAATMAASLAPKASPGTTLPLHVKGAVWINRAMKLLERGRILAFDYGVENSEALLDRPLGEWLRTYRGHHRAGTPYAEPGTRDITCDVAFDQLPGSPRISLQADWLVSQGIESMTEWAREQWRDAAASPDSTAVAARQVLDEAAALTSQTGLGAFLVAEWQISD
;
A
#
# COMPACT_ATOMS: atom_id res chain seq x y z
N MET A 1 -13.35 -17.50 -16.56
CA MET A 1 -11.98 -17.34 -15.99
C MET A 1 -12.10 -17.08 -14.51
N ARG A 2 -11.28 -17.68 -13.63
CA ARG A 2 -11.35 -17.39 -12.19
C ARG A 2 -11.06 -15.92 -11.92
N PHE A 3 -11.77 -15.31 -10.97
CA PHE A 3 -11.73 -13.85 -10.77
C PHE A 3 -10.33 -13.29 -10.53
N ASP A 4 -9.50 -13.94 -9.72
CA ASP A 4 -8.11 -13.55 -9.43
C ASP A 4 -7.23 -13.48 -10.68
N LEU A 5 -7.47 -14.37 -11.66
CA LEU A 5 -6.77 -14.38 -12.94
C LEU A 5 -7.30 -13.30 -13.88
N TYR A 6 -8.62 -13.12 -13.90
CA TYR A 6 -9.25 -12.06 -14.69
C TYR A 6 -8.80 -10.67 -14.22
N ALA A 7 -8.80 -10.43 -12.92
CA ALA A 7 -8.38 -9.16 -12.34
C ALA A 7 -6.87 -8.92 -12.53
N GLU A 8 -6.03 -9.96 -12.51
CA GLU A 8 -4.61 -9.82 -12.88
C GLU A 8 -4.45 -9.31 -14.32
N GLU A 9 -5.17 -9.89 -15.28
CA GLU A 9 -5.12 -9.47 -16.68
C GLU A 9 -5.70 -8.06 -16.86
N ALA A 10 -6.82 -7.75 -16.17
CA ALA A 10 -7.46 -6.44 -16.24
C ALA A 10 -6.63 -5.32 -15.60
N LEU A 11 -5.79 -5.62 -14.59
CA LEU A 11 -4.95 -4.63 -13.93
C LEU A 11 -3.56 -4.52 -14.58
N TYR A 12 -2.94 -5.66 -14.91
CA TYR A 12 -1.51 -5.76 -15.23
C TYR A 12 -1.21 -6.45 -16.56
N GLY A 13 -2.24 -6.92 -17.29
CA GLY A 13 -2.07 -7.48 -18.63
C GLY A 13 -1.59 -6.42 -19.64
N PRO A 14 -1.36 -6.79 -20.91
CA PRO A 14 -0.95 -5.85 -21.95
C PRO A 14 -1.92 -4.67 -22.14
N GLN A 15 -3.21 -4.90 -21.89
CA GLN A 15 -4.28 -3.88 -21.90
C GLN A 15 -4.74 -3.52 -20.48
N GLY A 16 -3.96 -3.90 -19.47
CA GLY A 16 -4.30 -3.69 -18.07
C GLY A 16 -4.30 -2.21 -17.68
N PHE A 17 -5.08 -1.89 -16.66
CA PHE A 17 -5.25 -0.54 -16.14
C PHE A 17 -3.91 0.16 -15.84
N TYR A 18 -3.03 -0.47 -15.05
CA TYR A 18 -1.72 0.08 -14.67
C TYR A 18 -0.67 0.02 -15.79
N THR A 19 -0.90 -0.80 -16.81
CA THR A 19 -0.04 -0.85 -18.01
C THR A 19 -0.31 0.31 -18.94
N GLN A 20 -1.60 0.65 -19.11
CA GLN A 20 -2.02 1.64 -20.09
C GLN A 20 -2.03 3.05 -19.50
N HIS A 21 -2.78 3.29 -18.41
CA HIS A 21 -3.18 4.66 -18.03
C HIS A 21 -3.16 4.93 -16.50
N GLY A 22 -3.28 3.89 -15.67
CA GLY A 22 -3.49 4.00 -14.23
C GLY A 22 -2.26 4.48 -13.48
N ARG A 23 -2.40 5.61 -12.76
CA ARG A 23 -1.38 6.15 -11.87
C ARG A 23 -2.01 6.86 -10.67
N ALA A 24 -1.31 6.84 -9.55
CA ALA A 24 -1.63 7.69 -8.39
C ALA A 24 -1.29 9.16 -8.71
N GLY A 25 -2.01 10.09 -8.09
CA GLY A 25 -1.65 11.51 -8.10
C GLY A 25 -2.83 12.46 -8.01
N THR A 26 -2.57 13.66 -7.48
CA THR A 26 -3.55 14.73 -7.28
C THR A 26 -3.90 15.49 -8.57
N GLN A 27 -3.04 15.44 -9.59
CA GLN A 27 -3.26 16.06 -10.90
C GLN A 27 -3.28 15.02 -12.02
N GLY A 28 -4.48 14.55 -12.38
CA GLY A 28 -4.66 13.60 -13.48
C GLY A 28 -4.18 12.18 -13.16
N GLY A 29 -4.13 11.81 -11.87
CA GLY A 29 -4.15 10.42 -11.42
C GLY A 29 -5.58 9.91 -11.28
N ASP A 30 -5.75 8.61 -11.04
CA ASP A 30 -7.07 7.99 -10.86
C ASP A 30 -7.47 7.88 -9.38
N PHE A 31 -6.50 7.97 -8.46
CA PHE A 31 -6.67 7.91 -7.01
C PHE A 31 -5.55 8.70 -6.29
N ILE A 32 -5.75 9.00 -5.01
CA ILE A 32 -4.81 9.75 -4.15
C ILE A 32 -4.41 8.82 -3.00
N THR A 33 -3.11 8.66 -2.79
CA THR A 33 -2.51 7.84 -1.72
C THR A 33 -1.86 8.71 -0.64
N SER A 34 -1.47 8.12 0.48
CA SER A 34 -0.77 8.84 1.56
C SER A 34 0.51 9.57 1.09
N PRO A 35 1.42 8.95 0.30
CA PRO A 35 2.58 9.66 -0.27
C PRO A 35 2.24 10.83 -1.20
N GLU A 36 1.11 10.77 -1.92
CA GLU A 36 0.68 11.85 -2.82
C GLU A 36 -0.10 12.96 -2.09
N THR A 37 -0.49 12.72 -0.84
CA THR A 37 -1.24 13.68 -0.02
C THR A 37 -0.31 14.70 0.63
N SER A 38 0.83 14.26 1.17
CA SER A 38 1.78 15.15 1.82
C SER A 38 3.16 14.53 1.99
N THR A 39 4.20 15.37 1.89
CA THR A 39 5.58 15.01 2.21
C THR A 39 5.78 14.60 3.67
N LEU A 40 4.85 14.99 4.57
CA LEU A 40 4.85 14.57 5.98
C LEU A 40 4.80 13.05 6.15
N PHE A 41 4.12 12.33 5.24
CA PHE A 41 4.07 10.87 5.27
C PHE A 41 5.48 10.28 5.05
N GLY A 42 6.20 10.75 4.03
CA GLY A 42 7.59 10.34 3.77
C GLY A 42 8.53 10.72 4.91
N GLY A 43 8.33 11.87 5.56
CA GLY A 43 9.06 12.25 6.77
C GLY A 43 8.86 11.30 7.94
N CYS A 44 7.62 10.85 8.18
CA CYS A 44 7.32 9.84 9.20
C CYS A 44 7.98 8.49 8.90
N VAL A 45 7.95 8.07 7.63
CA VAL A 45 8.65 6.85 7.21
C VAL A 45 10.17 6.99 7.35
N ALA A 46 10.75 8.16 7.06
CA ALA A 46 12.18 8.40 7.28
C ALA A 46 12.56 8.28 8.77
N SER A 47 11.77 8.90 9.67
CA SER A 47 11.94 8.78 11.12
C SER A 47 11.90 7.31 11.58
N TYR A 48 10.95 6.54 11.07
CA TYR A 48 10.85 5.09 11.32
C TYR A 48 12.09 4.34 10.82
N LEU A 49 12.59 4.65 9.63
CA LEU A 49 13.76 3.99 9.05
C LEU A 49 15.03 4.24 9.87
N ASP A 50 15.24 5.47 10.34
CA ASP A 50 16.35 5.80 11.25
C ASP A 50 16.25 5.00 12.56
N GLN A 51 15.05 4.90 13.14
CA GLN A 51 14.82 4.06 14.33
C GLN A 51 15.19 2.59 14.07
N VAL A 52 14.65 1.99 13.00
CA VAL A 52 14.90 0.58 12.67
C VAL A 52 16.38 0.33 12.38
N TRP A 53 17.06 1.26 11.71
CA TRP A 53 18.49 1.17 11.45
C TRP A 53 19.30 1.08 12.76
N HIS A 54 19.00 1.91 13.75
CA HIS A 54 19.61 1.83 15.09
C HIS A 54 19.29 0.51 15.80
N GLU A 55 18.03 0.07 15.75
CA GLU A 55 17.62 -1.22 16.33
C GLU A 55 18.43 -2.39 15.75
N LEU A 56 18.66 -2.38 14.43
CA LEU A 56 19.44 -3.38 13.69
C LEU A 56 20.97 -3.22 13.83
N LYS A 57 21.42 -2.33 14.72
CA LYS A 57 22.85 -2.06 15.01
C LYS A 57 23.60 -1.40 13.86
N CYS A 58 22.97 -0.41 13.24
CA CYS A 58 23.58 0.47 12.25
C CYS A 58 24.22 -0.28 11.06
N PRO A 59 23.49 -1.18 10.38
CA PRO A 59 24.03 -1.93 9.24
C PRO A 59 24.46 -0.99 8.10
N ASP A 60 25.51 -1.38 7.38
CA ASP A 60 25.95 -0.76 6.13
C ASP A 60 26.34 -1.86 5.12
N PRO A 61 25.58 -2.07 4.04
CA PRO A 61 24.43 -1.27 3.62
C PRO A 61 23.17 -1.53 4.47
N PHE A 62 22.31 -0.52 4.58
CA PHE A 62 20.92 -0.63 5.05
C PHE A 62 19.98 -0.55 3.85
N VAL A 63 19.33 -1.67 3.52
CA VAL A 63 18.56 -1.78 2.27
C VAL A 63 17.08 -1.55 2.53
N VAL A 64 16.48 -0.61 1.79
CA VAL A 64 15.03 -0.37 1.79
C VAL A 64 14.45 -0.77 0.44
N VAL A 65 13.46 -1.66 0.43
CA VAL A 65 12.76 -2.09 -0.78
C VAL A 65 11.33 -1.57 -0.72
N GLU A 66 10.95 -0.66 -1.61
CA GLU A 66 9.59 -0.14 -1.74
C GLU A 66 8.86 -0.84 -2.86
N ALA A 67 7.81 -1.60 -2.53
CA ALA A 67 6.99 -2.29 -3.51
C ALA A 67 5.73 -1.50 -3.88
N GLY A 68 5.53 -1.32 -5.18
CA GLY A 68 4.49 -0.44 -5.70
C GLY A 68 4.90 1.03 -5.58
N SER A 69 6.14 1.35 -5.94
CA SER A 69 6.70 2.70 -5.74
C SER A 69 6.01 3.80 -6.57
N GLY A 70 5.18 3.42 -7.53
CA GLY A 70 4.47 4.34 -8.43
C GLY A 70 5.44 5.32 -9.08
N ILE A 71 5.22 6.61 -8.86
CA ILE A 71 6.04 7.70 -9.41
C ILE A 71 7.21 8.13 -8.49
N GLY A 72 7.52 7.36 -7.44
CA GLY A 72 8.68 7.56 -6.57
C GLY A 72 8.54 8.68 -5.53
N SER A 73 7.32 9.14 -5.23
CA SER A 73 7.08 10.22 -4.26
C SER A 73 7.59 9.86 -2.86
N LEU A 74 7.27 8.64 -2.39
CA LEU A 74 7.70 8.18 -1.07
C LEU A 74 9.23 8.08 -0.98
N CYS A 75 9.87 7.43 -1.95
CA CYS A 75 11.34 7.38 -2.06
C CYS A 75 11.97 8.78 -2.00
N ARG A 76 11.48 9.73 -2.80
CA ARG A 76 11.97 11.11 -2.81
C ARG A 76 11.84 11.75 -1.42
N ASP A 77 10.65 11.66 -0.82
CA ASP A 77 10.35 12.33 0.43
C ASP A 77 11.14 11.71 1.60
N ILE A 78 11.41 10.41 1.56
CA ILE A 78 12.33 9.74 2.49
C ILE A 78 13.74 10.32 2.34
N PHE A 79 14.30 10.39 1.14
CA PHE A 79 15.66 10.94 0.95
C PHE A 79 15.78 12.41 1.34
N LEU A 80 14.71 13.20 1.22
CA LEU A 80 14.69 14.59 1.68
C LEU A 80 14.59 14.72 3.20
N SER A 81 14.17 13.68 3.91
CA SER A 81 13.86 13.73 5.35
C SER A 81 14.77 12.87 6.23
N ILE A 82 15.40 11.84 5.67
CA ILE A 82 16.25 10.89 6.39
C ILE A 82 17.48 11.59 6.98
N GLN A 83 17.89 11.20 8.19
CA GLN A 83 18.99 11.83 8.90
C GLN A 83 20.12 10.84 9.19
N ASP A 84 19.84 9.85 10.04
CA ASP A 84 20.89 9.05 10.67
C ASP A 84 21.47 7.98 9.74
N CYS A 85 20.62 7.28 9.00
CA CYS A 85 21.04 6.20 8.10
C CYS A 85 21.33 6.65 6.67
N ALA A 86 21.33 7.97 6.40
CA ALA A 86 21.40 8.53 5.04
C ALA A 86 22.57 7.99 4.19
N ASP A 87 23.76 7.83 4.79
CA ASP A 87 24.95 7.34 4.09
C ASP A 87 24.92 5.82 3.84
N ALA A 88 24.28 5.06 4.74
CA ALA A 88 24.16 3.60 4.66
C ALA A 88 22.97 3.15 3.79
N LEU A 89 22.00 4.04 3.57
CA LEU A 89 20.76 3.73 2.88
C LEU A 89 21.02 3.34 1.43
N ARG A 90 20.44 2.20 1.01
CA ARG A 90 20.35 1.75 -0.39
C ARG A 90 18.89 1.45 -0.68
N TYR A 91 18.29 2.24 -1.56
CA TYR A 91 16.86 2.21 -1.82
C TYR A 91 16.54 1.50 -3.14
N VAL A 92 15.57 0.59 -3.13
CA VAL A 92 15.14 -0.18 -4.28
C VAL A 92 13.65 0.04 -4.51
N MET A 93 13.31 0.80 -5.55
CA MET A 93 11.94 1.00 -6.01
C MET A 93 11.49 -0.18 -6.87
N ILE A 94 10.38 -0.82 -6.53
CA ILE A 94 9.79 -1.91 -7.32
C ILE A 94 8.50 -1.42 -7.98
N GLU A 95 8.50 -1.41 -9.31
CA GLU A 95 7.34 -1.02 -10.13
C GLU A 95 7.25 -1.89 -11.38
N ARG A 96 6.07 -2.49 -11.62
CA ARG A 96 5.84 -3.41 -12.74
C ARG A 96 5.82 -2.68 -14.08
N SER A 97 5.25 -1.47 -14.10
CA SER A 97 5.13 -0.63 -15.30
C SER A 97 6.47 -0.03 -15.66
N ASP A 98 6.97 -0.36 -16.86
CA ASP A 98 8.27 0.14 -17.35
C ASP A 98 8.28 1.68 -17.40
N HIS A 99 7.19 2.29 -17.86
CA HIS A 99 7.06 3.74 -17.94
C HIS A 99 7.05 4.41 -16.57
N GLN A 100 6.29 3.89 -15.60
CA GLN A 100 6.26 4.46 -14.24
C GLN A 100 7.60 4.30 -13.54
N ARG A 101 8.25 3.14 -13.72
CA ARG A 101 9.57 2.87 -13.13
C ARG A 101 10.66 3.81 -13.65
N GLU A 102 10.70 4.06 -14.95
CA GLU A 102 11.62 5.03 -15.56
C GLU A 102 11.33 6.46 -15.08
N THR A 103 10.05 6.84 -15.03
CA THR A 103 9.61 8.17 -14.55
C THR A 103 9.97 8.38 -13.08
N ALA A 104 9.74 7.39 -12.23
CA ALA A 104 10.07 7.42 -10.81
C ALA A 104 11.58 7.59 -10.60
N PHE A 105 12.38 6.79 -11.32
CA PHE A 105 13.84 6.88 -11.22
C PHE A 105 14.35 8.26 -11.64
N ALA A 106 13.94 8.76 -12.80
CA ALA A 106 14.32 10.10 -13.26
C ALA A 106 13.94 11.18 -12.23
N ARG A 107 12.68 11.20 -11.79
CA ARG A 107 12.18 12.18 -10.82
C ARG A 107 12.95 12.17 -9.50
N VAL A 108 13.24 11.00 -8.94
CA VAL A 108 14.01 10.88 -7.69
C VAL A 108 15.44 11.37 -7.90
N THR A 109 16.09 10.96 -8.99
CA THR A 109 17.48 11.39 -9.29
C THR A 109 17.61 12.89 -9.51
N GLU A 110 16.68 13.50 -10.25
CA GLU A 110 16.64 14.94 -10.47
C GLU A 110 16.27 15.73 -9.21
N SER A 111 15.50 15.16 -8.28
CA SER A 111 15.10 15.87 -7.07
C SER A 111 16.15 15.79 -5.95
N CYS A 112 16.85 14.66 -5.85
CA CYS A 112 17.67 14.33 -4.67
C CYS A 112 19.17 14.22 -4.97
N PHE A 113 19.56 14.01 -6.24
CA PHE A 113 20.92 13.52 -6.57
C PHE A 113 21.60 14.21 -7.77
N ILE A 114 21.17 15.41 -8.19
CA ILE A 114 21.72 16.14 -9.36
C ILE A 114 23.26 16.21 -9.35
N ASP A 115 23.87 16.48 -8.20
CA ASP A 115 25.31 16.71 -8.05
C ASP A 115 26.04 15.56 -7.34
N ARG A 116 25.49 14.34 -7.35
CA ARG A 116 26.09 13.16 -6.70
C ARG A 116 26.75 12.24 -7.73
N GLU A 117 27.98 11.80 -7.42
CA GLU A 117 28.68 10.80 -8.25
C GLU A 117 28.07 9.40 -8.13
N GLU A 118 27.56 9.05 -6.95
CA GLU A 118 26.88 7.77 -6.69
C GLU A 118 25.43 8.01 -6.28
N ILE A 119 24.54 7.25 -6.92
CA ILE A 119 23.09 7.31 -6.66
C ILE A 119 22.72 6.06 -5.85
N PRO A 120 22.29 6.18 -4.59
CA PRO A 120 21.96 5.05 -3.73
C PRO A 120 20.57 4.47 -4.03
N VAL A 121 20.11 4.56 -5.27
CA VAL A 121 18.76 4.18 -5.70
C VAL A 121 18.85 3.23 -6.90
N ALA A 122 18.05 2.17 -6.86
CA ALA A 122 17.79 1.29 -7.99
C ALA A 122 16.29 1.17 -8.23
N ALA A 123 15.91 0.90 -9.49
CA ALA A 123 14.52 0.64 -9.85
C ALA A 123 14.41 -0.73 -10.55
N LEU A 124 13.61 -1.63 -10.00
CA LEU A 124 13.44 -3.01 -10.48
C LEU A 124 11.96 -3.31 -10.79
N LYS A 125 11.73 -4.34 -11.61
CA LYS A 125 10.38 -4.78 -11.98
C LYS A 125 9.72 -5.69 -10.93
N ASP A 126 10.52 -6.47 -10.22
CA ASP A 126 10.08 -7.40 -9.18
C ASP A 126 11.10 -7.36 -8.04
N LEU A 127 10.73 -7.92 -6.90
CA LEU A 127 11.54 -8.02 -5.70
C LEU A 127 12.98 -8.47 -6.01
N PRO A 128 13.99 -7.90 -5.33
CA PRO A 128 15.39 -8.25 -5.57
C PRO A 128 15.69 -9.70 -5.19
N VAL A 129 16.86 -10.18 -5.63
CA VAL A 129 17.35 -11.52 -5.29
C VAL A 129 18.39 -11.44 -4.19
N GLY A 130 18.30 -12.35 -3.22
CA GLY A 130 19.25 -12.48 -2.12
C GLY A 130 18.76 -11.80 -0.84
N PRO A 131 19.20 -12.30 0.32
CA PRO A 131 18.81 -11.71 1.60
C PRO A 131 19.52 -10.38 1.83
N PHE A 132 18.88 -9.47 2.58
CA PHE A 132 19.45 -8.21 3.02
C PHE A 132 19.04 -7.87 4.45
N VAL A 133 19.72 -6.88 5.02
CA VAL A 133 19.36 -6.26 6.30
C VAL A 133 18.68 -4.94 6.03
N GLY A 134 17.44 -4.79 6.48
CA GLY A 134 16.73 -3.51 6.36
C GLY A 134 15.21 -3.62 6.37
N VAL A 135 14.54 -2.90 5.47
CA VAL A 135 13.08 -2.74 5.51
C VAL A 135 12.45 -2.99 4.14
N VAL A 136 11.34 -3.71 4.12
CA VAL A 136 10.43 -3.77 2.96
C VAL A 136 9.23 -2.88 3.24
N LEU A 137 8.96 -1.92 2.36
CA LEU A 137 7.80 -1.02 2.41
C LEU A 137 6.76 -1.43 1.37
N ALA A 138 5.48 -1.35 1.73
CA ALA A 138 4.36 -1.53 0.82
C ALA A 138 3.22 -0.57 1.20
N ASN A 139 2.97 0.46 0.40
CA ASN A 139 1.85 1.37 0.62
C ASN A 139 0.79 1.14 -0.46
N GLU A 140 -0.42 0.75 -0.06
CA GLU A 140 -1.56 0.50 -0.96
C GLU A 140 -1.15 -0.43 -2.11
N LEU A 141 -0.51 -1.54 -1.74
CA LEU A 141 -0.05 -2.57 -2.66
C LEU A 141 -0.94 -3.81 -2.58
N LEU A 142 -1.35 -4.18 -1.36
CA LEU A 142 -1.96 -5.47 -1.08
C LEU A 142 -3.42 -5.49 -1.51
N ASP A 143 -4.11 -4.35 -1.48
CA ASP A 143 -5.48 -4.19 -1.98
C ASP A 143 -5.62 -4.47 -3.48
N ASN A 144 -4.59 -4.16 -4.25
CA ASN A 144 -4.53 -4.39 -5.69
C ASN A 144 -4.00 -5.78 -6.07
N LEU A 145 -3.56 -6.61 -5.11
CA LEU A 145 -3.23 -8.02 -5.37
C LEU A 145 -4.53 -8.83 -5.48
N PRO A 146 -4.90 -9.32 -6.68
CA PRO A 146 -6.24 -9.85 -6.87
C PRO A 146 -6.57 -11.04 -5.95
N PRO A 147 -7.63 -10.94 -5.12
CA PRO A 147 -8.05 -12.04 -4.28
C PRO A 147 -8.77 -13.09 -5.11
N ARG A 148 -8.81 -14.33 -4.62
CA ARG A 148 -9.91 -15.22 -5.03
C ARG A 148 -11.16 -14.78 -4.27
N VAL A 149 -12.34 -14.93 -4.85
CA VAL A 149 -13.59 -14.55 -4.18
C VAL A 149 -14.48 -15.78 -4.06
N VAL A 150 -14.92 -16.07 -2.85
CA VAL A 150 -15.78 -17.23 -2.56
C VAL A 150 -17.12 -16.78 -1.99
N ARG A 151 -18.15 -17.63 -2.19
CA ARG A 151 -19.49 -17.44 -1.64
C ARG A 151 -19.98 -18.70 -0.97
N LYS A 152 -20.50 -18.59 0.24
CA LYS A 152 -21.12 -19.70 0.94
C LYS A 152 -22.42 -20.08 0.24
N ALA A 153 -22.54 -21.34 -0.19
CA ALA A 153 -23.80 -21.90 -0.69
C ALA A 153 -24.53 -22.68 0.41
N ALA A 154 -25.73 -23.21 0.11
CA ALA A 154 -26.41 -24.14 1.01
C ALA A 154 -25.51 -25.34 1.35
N GLU A 155 -24.84 -25.89 0.34
CA GLU A 155 -23.84 -26.95 0.48
C GLU A 155 -22.49 -26.46 -0.07
N GLY A 156 -21.44 -26.57 0.74
CA GLY A 156 -20.09 -26.16 0.35
C GLY A 156 -19.91 -24.67 0.09
N TRP A 157 -18.96 -24.37 -0.80
CA TRP A 157 -18.53 -23.03 -1.21
C TRP A 157 -18.47 -22.94 -2.74
N LEU A 158 -18.83 -21.78 -3.27
CA LEU A 158 -18.67 -21.42 -4.67
C LEU A 158 -17.52 -20.42 -4.81
N GLU A 159 -16.89 -20.38 -5.97
CA GLU A 159 -15.82 -19.47 -6.33
C GLU A 159 -16.20 -18.63 -7.55
N LEU A 160 -15.90 -17.33 -7.47
CA LEU A 160 -16.25 -16.35 -8.48
C LEU A 160 -15.38 -16.50 -9.72
N HIS A 161 -16.06 -16.55 -10.85
CA HIS A 161 -15.51 -16.56 -12.19
C HIS A 161 -16.12 -15.42 -13.00
N VAL A 162 -15.41 -14.97 -14.02
CA VAL A 162 -15.90 -14.02 -15.02
C VAL A 162 -16.11 -14.74 -16.34
N GLU A 163 -17.32 -14.62 -16.88
CA GLU A 163 -17.73 -15.21 -18.16
C GLU A 163 -18.49 -14.16 -18.99
N ASN A 164 -17.99 -13.88 -20.20
CA ASN A 164 -18.60 -12.92 -21.13
C ASN A 164 -18.94 -11.56 -20.49
N GLY A 165 -18.05 -11.06 -19.62
CA GLY A 165 -18.23 -9.78 -18.93
C GLY A 165 -19.16 -9.80 -17.72
N ASN A 166 -19.59 -10.98 -17.26
CA ASN A 166 -20.54 -11.16 -16.16
C ASN A 166 -19.95 -12.04 -15.06
N GLU A 167 -20.50 -11.92 -13.86
CA GLU A 167 -20.20 -12.88 -12.78
C GLU A 167 -20.79 -14.26 -13.07
N ALA A 168 -20.01 -15.29 -12.77
CA ALA A 168 -20.41 -16.68 -12.79
C ALA A 168 -19.89 -17.37 -11.52
N TRP A 169 -20.74 -18.15 -10.85
CA TRP A 169 -20.37 -18.82 -9.60
C TRP A 169 -20.29 -20.32 -9.85
N GLN A 170 -19.10 -20.88 -9.65
CA GLN A 170 -18.81 -22.30 -9.88
C GLN A 170 -18.41 -22.96 -8.54
N PRO A 171 -18.50 -24.30 -8.39
CA PRO A 171 -17.98 -24.98 -7.19
C PRO A 171 -16.52 -24.60 -6.93
N ALA A 172 -16.20 -24.21 -5.69
CA ALA A 172 -14.85 -23.83 -5.32
C ALA A 172 -13.91 -25.05 -5.33
N GLU A 173 -12.65 -24.83 -5.73
CA GLU A 173 -11.58 -25.83 -5.53
C GLU A 173 -11.44 -26.19 -4.04
N ASN A 174 -11.06 -27.44 -3.74
CA ASN A 174 -10.93 -27.93 -2.36
C ASN A 174 -10.09 -27.00 -1.47
N SER A 175 -8.96 -26.49 -1.97
CA SER A 175 -8.10 -25.57 -1.21
C SER A 175 -8.81 -24.27 -0.84
N ALA A 176 -9.57 -23.68 -1.77
CA ALA A 176 -10.33 -22.46 -1.53
C ALA A 176 -11.49 -22.72 -0.55
N ALA A 177 -12.22 -23.82 -0.73
CA ALA A 177 -13.32 -24.21 0.15
C ALA A 177 -12.84 -24.49 1.59
N THR A 178 -11.72 -25.18 1.76
CA THR A 178 -11.12 -25.45 3.08
C THR A 178 -10.67 -24.16 3.76
N MET A 179 -9.98 -23.28 3.04
CA MET A 179 -9.55 -21.99 3.58
C MET A 179 -10.76 -21.14 4.01
N ALA A 180 -11.78 -21.03 3.16
CA ALA A 180 -13.00 -20.29 3.45
C ALA A 180 -13.74 -20.84 4.69
N ALA A 181 -13.85 -22.17 4.81
CA ALA A 181 -14.47 -22.81 5.96
C ALA A 181 -13.69 -22.57 7.26
N SER A 182 -12.35 -22.45 7.18
CA SER A 182 -11.51 -22.13 8.35
C SER A 182 -11.62 -20.68 8.78
N LEU A 183 -11.66 -19.74 7.83
CA LEU A 183 -11.76 -18.31 8.09
C LEU A 183 -13.17 -17.90 8.56
N ALA A 184 -14.19 -18.57 8.03
CA ALA A 184 -15.58 -18.21 8.25
C ALA A 184 -16.44 -19.44 8.60
N PRO A 185 -16.17 -20.14 9.73
CA PRO A 185 -16.88 -21.37 10.10
C PRO A 185 -18.38 -21.16 10.36
N LYS A 186 -18.78 -19.91 10.63
CA LYS A 186 -20.17 -19.51 10.90
C LYS A 186 -20.83 -18.78 9.72
N ALA A 187 -20.22 -18.77 8.54
CA ALA A 187 -20.78 -18.08 7.37
C ALA A 187 -22.18 -18.60 7.01
N SER A 188 -23.12 -17.66 6.83
CA SER A 188 -24.46 -17.97 6.35
C SER A 188 -24.46 -18.14 4.82
N PRO A 189 -25.39 -18.93 4.24
CA PRO A 189 -25.54 -18.96 2.79
C PRO A 189 -25.72 -17.56 2.21
N GLY A 190 -24.96 -17.25 1.15
CA GLY A 190 -24.90 -15.91 0.54
C GLY A 190 -23.70 -15.07 0.98
N THR A 191 -23.08 -15.35 2.14
CA THR A 191 -21.86 -14.65 2.59
C THR A 191 -20.75 -14.79 1.56
N THR A 192 -20.11 -13.67 1.23
CA THR A 192 -18.96 -13.59 0.32
C THR A 192 -17.69 -13.21 1.08
N LEU A 193 -16.55 -13.78 0.70
CA LEU A 193 -15.26 -13.52 1.35
C LEU A 193 -14.14 -13.43 0.30
N PRO A 194 -13.17 -12.49 0.44
CA PRO A 194 -11.92 -12.56 -0.29
C PRO A 194 -10.98 -13.61 0.33
N LEU A 195 -10.20 -14.28 -0.52
CA LEU A 195 -9.05 -15.10 -0.13
C LEU A 195 -7.78 -14.45 -0.68
N HIS A 196 -6.97 -13.84 0.18
CA HIS A 196 -5.75 -13.09 -0.15
C HIS A 196 -4.54 -14.00 -0.40
N VAL A 197 -4.72 -15.04 -1.23
CA VAL A 197 -3.66 -16.03 -1.54
C VAL A 197 -2.43 -15.35 -2.15
N LYS A 198 -2.61 -14.40 -3.06
CA LYS A 198 -1.49 -13.66 -3.68
C LYS A 198 -0.79 -12.74 -2.67
N GLY A 199 -1.54 -12.07 -1.80
CA GLY A 199 -0.99 -11.27 -0.70
C GLY A 199 -0.15 -12.11 0.25
N ALA A 200 -0.65 -13.28 0.67
CA ALA A 200 0.09 -14.21 1.52
C ALA A 200 1.37 -14.73 0.85
N VAL A 201 1.34 -15.01 -0.46
CA VAL A 201 2.54 -15.38 -1.23
C VAL A 201 3.54 -14.21 -1.27
N TRP A 202 3.07 -12.99 -1.52
CA TRP A 202 3.91 -11.81 -1.59
C TRP A 202 4.61 -11.53 -0.25
N ILE A 203 3.86 -11.52 0.87
CA ILE A 203 4.44 -11.34 2.20
C ILE A 203 5.46 -12.44 2.52
N ASN A 204 5.16 -13.71 2.23
CA ASN A 204 6.12 -14.81 2.39
C ASN A 204 7.41 -14.61 1.57
N ARG A 205 7.31 -14.03 0.35
CA ARG A 205 8.50 -13.67 -0.44
C ARG A 205 9.28 -12.55 0.24
N ALA A 206 8.61 -11.47 0.66
CA ALA A 206 9.24 -10.35 1.35
C ALA A 206 9.95 -10.77 2.65
N MET A 207 9.31 -11.61 3.48
CA MET A 207 9.92 -12.15 4.70
C MET A 207 11.20 -12.94 4.41
N LYS A 208 11.25 -13.68 3.30
CA LYS A 208 12.43 -14.46 2.89
C LYS A 208 13.58 -13.63 2.33
N LEU A 209 13.33 -12.36 1.98
CA LEU A 209 14.39 -11.43 1.58
C LEU A 209 15.12 -10.83 2.78
N LEU A 210 14.53 -10.89 3.97
CA LEU A 210 15.13 -10.28 5.15
C LEU A 210 15.95 -11.33 5.90
N GLU A 211 17.26 -11.08 6.02
CA GLU A 211 18.09 -11.78 7.00
C GLU A 211 17.69 -11.36 8.42
N ARG A 212 17.58 -10.05 8.61
CA ARG A 212 16.99 -9.39 9.77
C ARG A 212 16.44 -8.02 9.35
N GLY A 213 15.30 -7.62 9.91
CA GLY A 213 14.66 -6.39 9.46
C GLY A 213 13.19 -6.27 9.79
N ARG A 214 12.51 -5.42 9.02
CA ARG A 214 11.07 -5.17 9.14
C ARG A 214 10.37 -5.22 7.79
N ILE A 215 9.10 -5.59 7.80
CA ILE A 215 8.17 -5.30 6.69
C ILE A 215 7.15 -4.34 7.24
N LEU A 216 6.89 -3.24 6.55
CA LEU A 216 5.90 -2.26 6.91
C LEU A 216 4.91 -2.08 5.75
N ALA A 217 3.66 -2.45 5.98
CA ALA A 217 2.60 -2.32 4.99
C ALA A 217 1.50 -1.38 5.47
N PHE A 218 1.08 -0.45 4.61
CA PHE A 218 -0.05 0.45 4.82
C PHE A 218 -1.14 0.06 3.84
N ASP A 219 -2.30 -0.35 4.33
CA ASP A 219 -3.41 -0.69 3.45
C ASP A 219 -4.74 -0.57 4.18
N TYR A 220 -5.81 -0.32 3.43
CA TYR A 220 -7.15 -0.32 4.00
C TYR A 220 -7.73 -1.73 4.04
N GLY A 221 -8.40 -2.05 5.12
CA GLY A 221 -9.00 -3.37 5.26
C GLY A 221 -9.47 -3.66 6.66
N VAL A 222 -9.35 -4.92 7.06
CA VAL A 222 -9.80 -5.43 8.35
C VAL A 222 -8.71 -6.29 8.98
N GLU A 223 -8.62 -6.25 10.31
CA GLU A 223 -7.72 -7.15 11.03
C GLU A 223 -8.14 -8.60 10.85
N ASN A 224 -9.44 -8.87 10.87
CA ASN A 224 -10.00 -10.22 10.85
C ASN A 224 -11.06 -10.37 9.75
N SER A 225 -10.98 -11.49 9.01
CA SER A 225 -11.90 -11.86 7.95
C SER A 225 -13.37 -11.92 8.41
N GLU A 226 -13.62 -12.15 9.70
CA GLU A 226 -14.96 -12.13 10.31
C GLU A 226 -15.67 -10.77 10.11
N ALA A 227 -14.93 -9.67 10.06
CA ALA A 227 -15.49 -8.33 9.85
C ALA A 227 -16.06 -8.11 8.44
N LEU A 228 -15.83 -9.05 7.50
CA LEU A 228 -16.36 -8.99 6.13
C LEU A 228 -17.63 -9.81 5.95
N LEU A 229 -18.00 -10.69 6.88
CA LEU A 229 -19.03 -11.73 6.64
C LEU A 229 -20.42 -11.17 6.35
N ASP A 230 -20.75 -10.02 6.93
CA ASP A 230 -22.04 -9.34 6.77
C ASP A 230 -21.96 -8.15 5.79
N ARG A 231 -20.78 -7.90 5.20
CA ARG A 231 -20.58 -6.80 4.25
C ARG A 231 -20.90 -7.26 2.83
N PRO A 232 -21.73 -6.51 2.08
CA PRO A 232 -21.94 -6.76 0.65
C PRO A 232 -20.61 -6.79 -0.12
N LEU A 233 -20.52 -7.68 -1.12
CA LEU A 233 -19.34 -7.81 -2.00
C LEU A 233 -18.81 -6.45 -2.49
N GLY A 234 -19.70 -5.55 -2.93
CA GLY A 234 -19.31 -4.24 -3.47
C GLY A 234 -18.80 -3.23 -2.43
N GLU A 235 -18.84 -3.54 -1.13
CA GLU A 235 -18.25 -2.69 -0.10
C GLU A 235 -16.75 -2.90 0.05
N TRP A 236 -16.29 -4.15 -0.07
CA TRP A 236 -14.89 -4.53 0.11
C TRP A 236 -14.20 -4.90 -1.20
N LEU A 237 -14.92 -5.25 -2.28
CA LEU A 237 -14.39 -5.34 -3.63
C LEU A 237 -14.85 -4.12 -4.43
N ARG A 238 -13.93 -3.21 -4.73
CA ARG A 238 -14.23 -1.88 -5.25
C ARG A 238 -13.58 -1.68 -6.60
N THR A 239 -14.14 -0.77 -7.38
CA THR A 239 -13.52 -0.32 -8.62
C THR A 239 -13.53 1.19 -8.71
N TYR A 240 -12.52 1.76 -9.36
CA TYR A 240 -12.35 3.21 -9.46
C TYR A 240 -11.95 3.62 -10.87
N ARG A 241 -12.44 4.79 -11.31
CA ARG A 241 -12.05 5.45 -12.55
C ARG A 241 -12.19 6.96 -12.39
N GLY A 242 -11.11 7.72 -12.61
CA GLY A 242 -11.10 9.18 -12.46
C GLY A 242 -11.63 9.65 -11.10
N HIS A 243 -11.12 9.08 -10.01
CA HIS A 243 -11.50 9.39 -8.61
C HIS A 243 -12.94 9.05 -8.20
N HIS A 244 -13.70 8.33 -9.02
CA HIS A 244 -15.06 7.91 -8.70
C HIS A 244 -15.18 6.39 -8.68
N ARG A 245 -16.09 5.87 -7.83
CA ARG A 245 -16.47 4.46 -7.87
C ARG A 245 -16.96 4.13 -9.28
N ALA A 246 -16.33 3.15 -9.91
CA ALA A 246 -16.77 2.56 -11.15
C ALA A 246 -17.67 1.35 -10.85
N GLY A 247 -18.43 0.87 -11.84
CA GLY A 247 -19.43 -0.18 -11.66
C GLY A 247 -18.84 -1.55 -11.30
N THR A 248 -19.32 -2.60 -11.96
CA THR A 248 -18.83 -3.96 -11.69
C THR A 248 -17.38 -4.13 -12.22
N PRO A 249 -16.57 -5.01 -11.62
CA PRO A 249 -15.20 -5.28 -12.12
C PRO A 249 -15.20 -6.14 -13.39
N TYR A 250 -16.33 -6.78 -13.73
CA TYR A 250 -16.40 -7.84 -14.73
C TYR A 250 -16.45 -7.36 -16.18
N ALA A 251 -16.83 -6.11 -16.41
CA ALA A 251 -16.99 -5.54 -17.75
C ALA A 251 -15.84 -4.57 -18.08
N GLU A 252 -15.51 -4.48 -19.37
CA GLU A 252 -14.51 -3.54 -19.91
C GLU A 252 -13.15 -3.64 -19.17
N PRO A 253 -12.48 -4.82 -19.21
CA PRO A 253 -11.20 -5.01 -18.52
C PRO A 253 -10.18 -3.95 -18.96
N GLY A 254 -9.32 -3.51 -18.03
CA GLY A 254 -8.33 -2.47 -18.29
C GLY A 254 -8.83 -1.04 -18.11
N THR A 255 -10.14 -0.80 -18.04
CA THR A 255 -10.71 0.57 -18.00
C THR A 255 -10.86 1.17 -16.61
N ARG A 256 -10.66 0.38 -15.57
CA ARG A 256 -10.86 0.78 -14.16
C ARG A 256 -9.89 0.02 -13.27
N ASP A 257 -9.56 0.66 -12.16
CA ASP A 257 -8.89 0.01 -11.06
C ASP A 257 -9.84 -0.99 -10.37
N ILE A 258 -9.28 -2.02 -9.75
CA ILE A 258 -9.96 -3.06 -8.99
C ILE A 258 -9.17 -3.28 -7.70
N THR A 259 -9.80 -2.99 -6.58
CA THR A 259 -9.17 -3.08 -5.26
C THR A 259 -10.02 -3.91 -4.30
N CYS A 260 -9.37 -4.46 -3.28
CA CYS A 260 -10.00 -5.28 -2.25
C CYS A 260 -9.53 -4.85 -0.86
N ASP A 261 -10.46 -4.69 0.10
CA ASP A 261 -10.10 -4.57 1.52
C ASP A 261 -9.19 -5.75 1.91
N VAL A 262 -8.06 -5.44 2.53
CA VAL A 262 -7.08 -6.46 2.96
C VAL A 262 -7.54 -7.09 4.27
N ALA A 263 -7.75 -8.40 4.29
CA ALA A 263 -7.96 -9.15 5.53
C ALA A 263 -6.61 -9.63 6.08
N PHE A 264 -6.06 -8.91 7.07
CA PHE A 264 -4.70 -9.11 7.56
C PHE A 264 -4.49 -10.44 8.31
N ASP A 265 -5.55 -11.02 8.89
CA ASP A 265 -5.52 -12.37 9.48
C ASP A 265 -5.18 -13.48 8.47
N GLN A 266 -5.35 -13.21 7.17
CA GLN A 266 -4.98 -14.14 6.10
C GLN A 266 -3.50 -14.06 5.72
N LEU A 267 -2.76 -13.05 6.20
CA LEU A 267 -1.34 -12.86 5.90
C LEU A 267 -0.48 -13.63 6.92
N PRO A 268 0.65 -14.24 6.48
CA PRO A 268 1.50 -15.03 7.36
C PRO A 268 2.26 -14.14 8.35
N GLY A 269 2.82 -14.73 9.41
CA GLY A 269 3.80 -14.06 10.27
C GLY A 269 3.26 -13.14 11.37
N SER A 270 1.93 -13.08 11.56
CA SER A 270 1.28 -12.38 12.68
C SER A 270 1.81 -10.96 12.93
N PRO A 271 1.59 -10.02 12.00
CA PRO A 271 2.07 -8.65 12.15
C PRO A 271 1.46 -7.95 13.36
N ARG A 272 2.18 -6.97 13.89
CA ARG A 272 1.57 -5.95 14.75
C ARG A 272 0.74 -5.02 13.88
N ILE A 273 -0.52 -4.79 14.26
CA ILE A 273 -1.42 -3.90 13.52
C ILE A 273 -1.73 -2.66 14.37
N SER A 274 -1.72 -1.50 13.72
CA SER A 274 -2.19 -0.22 14.28
C SER A 274 -2.92 0.58 13.21
N LEU A 275 -3.62 1.65 13.59
CA LEU A 275 -4.14 2.62 12.62
C LEU A 275 -3.01 3.49 12.07
N GLN A 276 -3.14 3.95 10.82
CA GLN A 276 -2.20 4.89 10.21
C GLN A 276 -2.12 6.18 11.01
N ALA A 277 -3.25 6.70 11.50
CA ALA A 277 -3.25 7.90 12.34
C ALA A 277 -2.36 7.73 13.58
N ASP A 278 -2.53 6.62 14.31
CA ASP A 278 -1.76 6.34 15.52
C ASP A 278 -0.28 6.08 15.21
N TRP A 279 -0.01 5.38 14.11
CA TRP A 279 1.34 5.13 13.64
C TRP A 279 2.07 6.44 13.28
N LEU A 280 1.44 7.32 12.50
CA LEU A 280 2.03 8.62 12.13
C LEU A 280 2.29 9.51 13.35
N VAL A 281 1.39 9.49 14.34
CA VAL A 281 1.63 10.17 15.63
C VAL A 281 2.86 9.58 16.32
N SER A 282 2.99 8.26 16.36
CA SER A 282 4.16 7.60 16.95
C SER A 282 5.48 7.92 16.24
N GLN A 283 5.42 8.27 14.95
CA GLN A 283 6.59 8.66 14.14
C GLN A 283 6.86 10.18 14.12
N GLY A 284 6.11 10.96 14.90
CA GLY A 284 6.41 12.37 15.14
C GLY A 284 5.75 13.36 14.18
N ILE A 285 4.66 12.99 13.49
CA ILE A 285 3.93 13.93 12.61
C ILE A 285 3.50 15.21 13.34
N GLU A 286 3.26 15.12 14.65
CA GLU A 286 2.95 16.27 15.49
C GLU A 286 4.12 17.24 15.63
N SER A 287 5.33 16.72 15.88
CA SER A 287 6.55 17.52 15.97
C SER A 287 6.90 18.14 14.61
N MET A 288 6.71 17.40 13.51
CA MET A 288 6.94 17.89 12.15
C MET A 288 6.04 19.08 11.77
N THR A 289 4.89 19.23 12.44
CA THR A 289 3.92 20.30 12.19
C THR A 289 3.88 21.38 13.27
N GLU A 290 4.79 21.34 14.27
CA GLU A 290 4.81 22.30 15.36
C GLU A 290 5.05 23.73 14.87
N TRP A 291 6.04 23.93 13.98
CA TRP A 291 6.32 25.23 13.37
C TRP A 291 5.08 25.80 12.66
N ALA A 292 4.31 24.97 11.95
CA ALA A 292 3.12 25.41 11.23
C ALA A 292 2.01 25.84 12.20
N ARG A 293 1.88 25.14 13.34
CA ARG A 293 0.94 25.52 14.41
C ARG A 293 1.33 26.85 15.06
N GLU A 294 2.61 27.09 15.29
CA GLU A 294 3.11 28.36 15.84
C GLU A 294 2.85 29.51 14.86
N GLN A 295 3.24 29.36 13.60
CA GLN A 295 3.01 30.37 12.56
C GLN A 295 1.52 30.70 12.39
N TRP A 296 0.64 29.70 12.42
CA TRP A 296 -0.81 29.92 12.34
C TRP A 296 -1.36 30.69 13.56
N ARG A 297 -0.85 30.44 14.76
CA ARG A 297 -1.25 31.18 15.97
C ARG A 297 -0.80 32.64 15.90
N ASP A 298 0.43 32.89 15.46
CA ASP A 298 1.01 34.24 15.39
C ASP A 298 0.37 35.09 14.29
N ALA A 299 -0.03 34.46 13.19
CA ALA A 299 -0.71 35.12 12.07
C ALA A 299 -2.20 35.44 12.31
N ALA A 300 -2.78 35.05 13.46
CA ALA A 300 -4.18 35.29 13.79
C ALA A 300 -4.58 36.78 13.77
N ALA A 301 -3.60 37.70 13.88
CA ALA A 301 -3.81 39.15 13.82
C ALA A 301 -3.75 39.74 12.39
N SER A 302 -3.07 39.10 11.44
CA SER A 302 -2.97 39.54 10.04
C SER A 302 -2.42 38.40 9.16
N PRO A 303 -3.26 37.62 8.48
CA PRO A 303 -2.81 36.48 7.68
C PRO A 303 -1.96 36.93 6.49
N ASP A 304 -0.75 36.38 6.37
CA ASP A 304 0.13 36.56 5.22
C ASP A 304 0.29 35.24 4.42
N SER A 305 1.13 35.25 3.39
CA SER A 305 1.41 34.05 2.58
C SER A 305 2.01 32.89 3.39
N THR A 306 2.73 33.16 4.48
CA THR A 306 3.31 32.11 5.32
C THR A 306 2.27 31.43 6.18
N ALA A 307 1.26 32.18 6.65
CA ALA A 307 0.10 31.64 7.35
C ALA A 307 -0.73 30.69 6.47
N VAL A 308 -0.85 31.00 5.17
CA VAL A 308 -1.54 30.13 4.19
C VAL A 308 -0.77 28.82 3.99
N ALA A 309 0.56 28.88 3.82
CA ALA A 309 1.39 27.69 3.69
C ALA A 309 1.36 26.82 4.96
N ALA A 310 1.44 27.45 6.14
CA ALA A 310 1.30 26.76 7.42
C ALA A 310 -0.05 26.05 7.54
N ARG A 311 -1.15 26.72 7.17
CA ARG A 311 -2.49 26.10 7.16
C ARG A 311 -2.56 24.88 6.23
N GLN A 312 -1.98 24.98 5.03
CA GLN A 312 -1.97 23.85 4.09
C GLN A 312 -1.28 22.62 4.71
N VAL A 313 -0.13 22.80 5.36
CA VAL A 313 0.59 21.71 6.05
C VAL A 313 -0.27 21.09 7.16
N LEU A 314 -1.03 21.90 7.90
CA LEU A 314 -1.94 21.41 8.94
C LEU A 314 -3.14 20.64 8.35
N ASP A 315 -3.71 21.13 7.25
CA ASP A 315 -4.81 20.46 6.55
C ASP A 315 -4.35 19.12 5.95
N GLU A 316 -3.13 19.06 5.41
CA GLU A 316 -2.47 17.84 4.93
C GLU A 316 -2.25 16.82 6.06
N ALA A 317 -1.71 17.26 7.21
CA ALA A 317 -1.51 16.38 8.37
C ALA A 317 -2.86 15.84 8.90
N ALA A 318 -3.90 16.68 8.92
CA ALA A 318 -5.24 16.27 9.30
C ALA A 318 -5.84 15.26 8.32
N ALA A 319 -5.56 15.40 7.02
CA ALA A 319 -6.01 14.43 6.02
C ALA A 319 -5.36 13.04 6.23
N LEU A 320 -4.04 13.01 6.49
CA LEU A 320 -3.30 11.78 6.75
C LEU A 320 -3.73 11.05 8.04
N THR A 321 -4.21 11.78 9.03
CA THR A 321 -4.59 11.26 10.36
C THR A 321 -6.11 11.14 10.56
N SER A 322 -6.92 11.47 9.55
CA SER A 322 -8.37 11.36 9.62
C SER A 322 -8.84 9.92 9.74
N GLN A 323 -9.50 9.57 10.85
CA GLN A 323 -10.08 8.24 11.10
C GLN A 323 -11.27 7.87 10.19
N THR A 324 -11.74 8.81 9.36
CA THR A 324 -12.76 8.55 8.33
C THR A 324 -12.16 8.58 6.91
N GLY A 325 -10.84 8.78 6.80
CA GLY A 325 -10.08 8.80 5.56
C GLY A 325 -8.81 7.96 5.70
N LEU A 326 -7.67 8.52 5.28
CA LEU A 326 -6.37 7.82 5.23
C LEU A 326 -5.91 7.33 6.62
N GLY A 327 -6.23 8.07 7.68
CA GLY A 327 -5.87 7.69 9.04
C GLY A 327 -6.53 6.39 9.53
N ALA A 328 -7.60 5.94 8.86
CA ALA A 328 -8.28 4.67 9.15
C ALA A 328 -7.56 3.43 8.57
N PHE A 329 -6.53 3.63 7.76
CA PHE A 329 -5.81 2.53 7.14
C PHE A 329 -5.09 1.73 8.22
N LEU A 330 -4.90 0.44 7.98
CA LEU A 330 -4.13 -0.42 8.86
C LEU A 330 -2.66 -0.36 8.47
N VAL A 331 -1.81 -0.24 9.48
CA VAL A 331 -0.36 -0.38 9.37
C VAL A 331 0.01 -1.71 9.99
N ALA A 332 0.49 -2.63 9.16
CA ALA A 332 0.95 -3.94 9.58
C ALA A 332 2.47 -3.99 9.55
N GLU A 333 3.07 -4.36 10.68
CA GLU A 333 4.50 -4.47 10.83
C GLU A 333 4.92 -5.90 11.20
N TRP A 334 5.80 -6.48 10.38
CA TRP A 334 6.45 -7.76 10.66
C TRP A 334 7.88 -7.51 11.12
N GLN A 335 8.29 -8.22 12.17
CA GLN A 335 9.67 -8.26 12.64
C GLN A 335 10.31 -9.59 12.23
N ILE A 336 11.41 -9.51 11.48
CA ILE A 336 12.18 -10.67 11.03
C ILE A 336 13.51 -10.64 11.76
N SER A 337 13.69 -11.54 12.72
CA SER A 337 14.92 -11.68 13.54
C SER A 337 15.35 -10.39 14.27
N ASP A 338 16.21 -10.56 15.28
CA ASP A 338 16.85 -9.47 16.03
C ASP A 338 18.30 -9.28 15.55
#